data_AF-A0A2R2W5I7-F1
#
_entry.id   AF-A0A2R2W5I7-F1
#
_cell.length_a   1.000
_cell.length_b   1.000
_cell.length_c   1.000
_cell.angle_alpha   90.00
_cell.angle_beta   90.00
_cell.angle_gamma   90.00
#
_symmetry.space_group_name_H-M   'P 1'
#
loop_
_entity.id
_entity.type
_entity.pdbx_description
1 polymer ?
#
loop_
_entity_poly.entity_id
_entity_poly.type
_entity_poly.pdbx_seq_one_letter_code
_entity_poly.pdbx_strand_id
1 'polypeptide(L)'
;MPGVRVPREDLRVPDAEADLYLVGLGIGGLDSRSVEVDSILRQASVVLHLTAFDDSLRALSSGLVVDLRLLYESDDDPKIVYDSITRAVLCQATDQSPGRYVAFASYGHPLNLVDSNWDILSQARSHGLRAKAIAATSFVDQVLVDLEHRFDRGLQAYEANFFMERKVEVDPRIALLLSQVGHFHTKKLRTHTNIVSRMHPLMSRLGELYPSERRCCVIFSSWRSDMAPEVAWTTIGEIAAIVSSIHTGCSLFVAGDSDVH
;
A
#
# COMPACT_ATOMS: atom_id res chain seq x y z
N MET A 1 -4.04 25.06 -37.65
CA MET A 1 -5.25 24.83 -36.84
C MET A 1 -5.01 23.58 -35.99
N PRO A 2 -4.82 23.69 -34.67
CA PRO A 2 -4.72 22.52 -33.80
C PRO A 2 -6.08 21.81 -33.79
N GLY A 3 -6.08 20.51 -34.06
CA GLY A 3 -7.31 19.71 -34.10
C GLY A 3 -8.02 19.73 -32.75
N VAL A 4 -9.26 20.21 -32.74
CA VAL A 4 -10.16 20.11 -31.59
C VAL A 4 -10.35 18.62 -31.28
N ARG A 5 -9.83 18.17 -30.13
CA ARG A 5 -10.12 16.83 -29.62
C ARG A 5 -11.61 16.79 -29.29
N VAL A 6 -12.38 16.05 -30.08
CA VAL A 6 -13.77 15.71 -29.76
C VAL A 6 -13.70 14.66 -28.64
N PRO A 7 -14.25 14.92 -27.44
CA PRO A 7 -14.32 13.93 -26.38
C PRO A 7 -15.10 12.71 -26.87
N ARG A 8 -14.54 11.52 -26.69
CA ARG A 8 -15.20 10.25 -26.97
C ARG A 8 -16.23 9.97 -25.88
N GLU A 9 -17.51 10.01 -26.22
CA GLU A 9 -18.63 9.73 -25.31
C GLU A 9 -18.77 8.22 -24.98
N ASP A 10 -18.11 7.35 -25.75
CA ASP A 10 -18.15 5.89 -25.63
C ASP A 10 -17.07 5.31 -24.70
N LEU A 11 -16.03 6.09 -24.41
CA LEU A 11 -15.19 5.86 -23.23
C LEU A 11 -16.03 6.31 -22.04
N ARG A 12 -16.49 5.38 -21.20
CA ARG A 12 -17.09 5.75 -19.91
C ARG A 12 -16.19 6.79 -19.26
N VAL A 13 -16.65 8.03 -19.26
CA VAL A 13 -15.98 9.09 -18.53
C VAL A 13 -16.02 8.63 -17.07
N PRO A 14 -14.91 8.59 -16.33
CA PRO A 14 -14.91 8.23 -14.90
C PRO A 14 -15.73 9.20 -14.01
N ASP A 15 -16.44 10.15 -14.60
CA ASP A 15 -17.12 11.32 -14.04
C ASP A 15 -18.51 11.03 -13.44
N ALA A 16 -18.87 9.76 -13.22
CA ALA A 16 -19.97 9.52 -12.27
C ALA A 16 -19.47 9.94 -10.89
N GLU A 17 -19.99 11.04 -10.34
CA GLU A 17 -19.75 11.47 -8.96
C GLU A 17 -19.89 10.24 -8.04
N ALA A 18 -18.89 9.97 -7.21
CA ALA A 18 -18.95 8.88 -6.25
C ALA A 18 -19.53 9.39 -4.93
N ASP A 19 -20.23 8.52 -4.21
CA ASP A 19 -20.70 8.79 -2.85
C ASP A 19 -19.56 8.52 -1.84
N LEU A 20 -18.61 7.66 -2.24
CA LEU A 20 -17.43 7.29 -1.46
C LEU A 20 -16.19 7.17 -2.36
N TYR A 21 -15.17 7.96 -2.06
CA TYR A 21 -13.85 7.87 -2.70
C TYR A 21 -12.85 7.14 -1.79
N LEU A 22 -12.14 6.16 -2.35
CA LEU A 22 -10.97 5.54 -1.71
C LEU A 22 -9.73 6.20 -2.30
N VAL A 23 -8.97 6.90 -1.47
CA VAL A 23 -7.83 7.71 -1.92
C VAL A 23 -6.54 7.26 -1.25
N GLY A 24 -5.49 7.20 -2.04
CA GLY A 24 -4.14 6.96 -1.56
C GLY A 24 -3.40 8.27 -1.35
N LEU A 25 -2.67 8.39 -0.24
CA LEU A 25 -1.80 9.53 0.04
C LEU A 25 -0.40 9.37 -0.58
N GLY A 26 -0.14 8.24 -1.23
CA GLY A 26 1.17 7.89 -1.78
C GLY A 26 2.17 7.40 -0.72
N ILE A 27 3.34 6.99 -1.19
CA ILE A 27 4.56 6.77 -0.39
C ILE A 27 5.56 7.87 -0.81
N GLY A 28 6.41 8.33 0.11
CA GLY A 28 7.30 9.48 -0.10
C GLY A 28 6.85 10.77 0.62
N GLY A 29 5.78 10.70 1.41
CA GLY A 29 5.20 11.85 2.10
C GLY A 29 3.91 12.33 1.44
N LEU A 30 3.25 13.25 2.16
CA LEU A 30 1.95 13.78 1.77
C LEU A 30 2.02 14.33 0.33
N ASP A 31 3.06 15.09 -0.02
CA ASP A 31 3.21 15.76 -1.33
C ASP A 31 3.23 14.84 -2.57
N SER A 32 3.31 13.52 -2.39
CA SER A 32 3.20 12.53 -3.47
C SER A 32 1.77 12.31 -3.99
N ARG A 33 0.76 12.95 -3.38
CA ARG A 33 -0.65 12.90 -3.82
C ARG A 33 -0.83 13.47 -5.22
N SER A 34 -1.76 12.89 -5.97
CA SER A 34 -2.19 13.45 -7.24
C SER A 34 -3.08 14.68 -7.04
N VAL A 35 -3.14 15.54 -8.06
CA VAL A 35 -4.06 16.69 -8.10
C VAL A 35 -5.52 16.25 -7.98
N GLU A 36 -5.87 15.07 -8.51
CA GLU A 36 -7.22 14.49 -8.38
C GLU A 36 -7.55 14.16 -6.92
N VAL A 37 -6.62 13.51 -6.20
CA VAL A 37 -6.78 13.21 -4.76
C VAL A 37 -6.91 14.50 -3.96
N ASP A 38 -6.12 15.53 -4.27
CA ASP A 38 -6.21 16.84 -3.61
C ASP A 38 -7.58 17.50 -3.81
N SER A 39 -8.11 17.48 -5.03
CA SER A 39 -9.44 18.01 -5.30
C SER A 39 -10.52 17.26 -4.50
N ILE A 40 -10.43 15.93 -4.45
CA ILE A 40 -11.36 15.08 -3.72
C ILE A 40 -11.32 15.38 -2.23
N LEU A 41 -10.14 15.40 -1.62
CA LEU A 41 -9.96 15.63 -0.19
C LEU A 41 -10.44 17.02 0.24
N ARG A 42 -10.21 18.06 -0.57
CA ARG A 42 -10.63 19.44 -0.25
C ARG A 42 -12.15 19.59 -0.18
N GLN A 43 -12.89 18.93 -1.07
CA GLN A 43 -14.34 19.09 -1.22
C GLN A 43 -15.15 17.97 -0.51
N ALA A 44 -14.47 16.93 -0.01
CA ALA A 44 -15.11 15.86 0.74
C ALA A 44 -15.84 16.42 1.96
N SER A 45 -17.04 15.91 2.21
CA SER A 45 -17.82 16.30 3.38
C SER A 45 -17.27 15.69 4.66
N VAL A 46 -16.76 14.47 4.55
CA VAL A 46 -16.00 13.79 5.59
C VAL A 46 -14.79 13.11 4.97
N VAL A 47 -13.64 13.28 5.60
CA VAL A 47 -12.41 12.52 5.32
C VAL A 47 -12.15 11.61 6.51
N LEU A 48 -12.26 10.30 6.32
CA LEU A 48 -11.78 9.32 7.29
C LEU A 48 -10.36 8.90 6.91
N HIS A 49 -9.49 8.63 7.88
CA HIS A 49 -8.14 8.18 7.56
C HIS A 49 -7.53 7.26 8.62
N LEU A 50 -6.50 6.51 8.21
CA LEU A 50 -5.62 5.70 9.06
C LEU A 50 -4.17 6.08 8.80
N THR A 51 -3.83 7.33 9.07
CA THR A 51 -2.52 7.90 8.72
C THR A 51 -2.04 8.88 9.78
N ALA A 52 -0.74 9.17 9.79
CA ALA A 52 -0.11 10.13 10.68
C ALA A 52 -0.28 11.58 10.18
N PHE A 53 -1.09 11.81 9.15
CA PHE A 53 -1.26 13.11 8.50
C PHE A 53 -2.54 13.85 8.95
N ASP A 54 -3.07 13.56 10.14
CA ASP A 54 -4.32 14.15 10.64
C ASP A 54 -4.31 15.69 10.55
N ASP A 55 -3.29 16.35 11.11
CA ASP A 55 -3.16 17.82 11.09
C ASP A 55 -3.17 18.39 9.67
N SER A 56 -2.48 17.71 8.75
CA SER A 56 -2.39 18.17 7.36
C SER A 56 -3.67 17.91 6.57
N LEU A 57 -4.37 16.80 6.84
CA LEU A 57 -5.68 16.52 6.27
C LEU A 57 -6.73 17.51 6.79
N ARG A 58 -6.65 17.92 8.06
CA ARG A 58 -7.49 18.99 8.64
C ARG A 58 -7.22 20.35 8.02
N ALA A 59 -5.97 20.66 7.73
CA ALA A 59 -5.61 21.90 7.04
C ALA A 59 -6.04 21.91 5.56
N LEU A 60 -6.09 20.73 4.92
CA LEU A 60 -6.45 20.57 3.51
C LEU A 60 -7.97 20.54 3.28
N SER A 61 -8.71 19.82 4.13
CA SER A 61 -10.13 19.55 3.95
C SER A 61 -11.01 20.71 4.43
N SER A 62 -12.08 20.99 3.69
CA SER A 62 -13.14 21.90 4.15
C SER A 62 -14.22 21.19 5.00
N GLY A 63 -14.21 19.86 4.99
CA GLY A 63 -15.15 19.01 5.72
C GLY A 63 -14.62 18.50 7.06
N LEU A 64 -15.36 17.56 7.65
CA LEU A 64 -14.95 16.89 8.88
C LEU A 64 -13.79 15.92 8.59
N VAL A 65 -12.77 15.89 9.44
CA VAL A 65 -11.69 14.89 9.38
C VAL A 65 -11.74 13.98 10.61
N VAL A 66 -11.75 12.67 10.37
CA VAL A 66 -11.91 11.62 11.39
C VAL A 66 -10.71 10.65 11.32
N ASP A 67 -9.91 10.63 12.39
CA ASP A 67 -8.86 9.62 12.58
C ASP A 67 -9.49 8.32 13.08
N LEU A 68 -9.33 7.23 12.32
CA LEU A 68 -9.84 5.90 12.67
C LEU A 68 -8.86 5.07 13.52
N ARG A 69 -7.74 5.63 13.98
CA ARG A 69 -6.71 4.93 14.75
C ARG A 69 -7.26 4.15 15.94
N LEU A 70 -8.24 4.70 16.67
CA LEU A 70 -8.84 4.01 17.80
C LEU A 70 -9.56 2.70 17.39
N LEU A 71 -10.14 2.64 16.19
CA LEU A 71 -10.69 1.40 15.65
C LEU A 71 -9.60 0.42 15.23
N TYR A 72 -8.47 0.93 14.73
CA TYR A 72 -7.32 0.10 14.37
C TYR A 72 -6.63 -0.53 15.59
N GLU A 73 -6.67 0.18 16.72
CA GLU A 73 -6.08 -0.24 17.99
C GLU A 73 -7.04 -1.09 18.84
N SER A 74 -8.31 -1.23 18.46
CA SER A 74 -9.33 -1.85 19.31
C SER A 74 -9.22 -3.37 19.46
N ASP A 75 -8.69 -4.07 18.45
CA ASP A 75 -8.50 -5.53 18.47
C ASP A 75 -7.26 -5.91 17.66
N ASP A 76 -6.64 -7.02 17.99
CA ASP A 76 -5.43 -7.53 17.34
C ASP A 76 -5.71 -8.48 16.17
N ASP A 77 -6.94 -8.97 16.04
CA ASP A 77 -7.40 -9.72 14.88
C ASP A 77 -7.65 -8.76 13.69
N PRO A 78 -6.87 -8.88 12.59
CA PRO A 78 -7.03 -8.04 11.42
C PRO A 78 -8.46 -8.06 10.87
N LYS A 79 -9.13 -9.22 10.91
CA LYS A 79 -10.49 -9.35 10.38
C LYS A 79 -11.46 -8.49 11.18
N ILE A 80 -11.40 -8.55 12.51
CA ILE A 80 -12.30 -7.78 13.38
C ILE A 80 -12.08 -6.27 13.16
N VAL A 81 -10.82 -5.85 13.08
CA VAL A 81 -10.46 -4.45 12.88
C VAL A 81 -10.89 -3.94 11.51
N TYR A 82 -10.56 -4.66 10.43
CA TYR A 82 -10.89 -4.24 9.07
C TYR A 82 -12.41 -4.26 8.83
N ASP A 83 -13.14 -5.24 9.37
CA ASP A 83 -14.61 -5.23 9.35
C ASP A 83 -15.19 -3.99 10.06
N SER A 84 -14.57 -3.56 11.16
CA SER A 84 -15.00 -2.39 11.93
C SER A 84 -14.73 -1.09 11.18
N ILE A 85 -13.55 -0.96 10.56
CA ILE A 85 -13.20 0.19 9.70
C ILE A 85 -14.13 0.27 8.48
N THR A 86 -14.31 -0.85 7.77
CA THR A 86 -15.20 -0.94 6.61
C THR A 86 -16.61 -0.48 6.96
N ARG A 87 -17.15 -0.95 8.09
CA ARG A 87 -18.47 -0.55 8.57
C ARG A 87 -18.54 0.93 8.90
N ALA A 88 -17.54 1.48 9.60
CA ALA A 88 -17.50 2.90 9.94
C ALA A 88 -17.52 3.78 8.68
N VAL A 89 -16.73 3.42 7.66
CA VAL A 89 -16.67 4.16 6.39
C VAL A 89 -18.00 4.06 5.63
N LEU A 90 -18.59 2.86 5.50
CA LEU A 90 -19.85 2.66 4.79
C LEU A 90 -21.03 3.37 5.48
N CYS A 91 -21.11 3.31 6.81
CA CYS A 91 -22.11 4.07 7.57
C CYS A 91 -21.95 5.58 7.32
N GLN A 92 -20.73 6.10 7.45
CA GLN A 92 -20.46 7.52 7.23
C GLN A 92 -20.86 7.98 5.82
N ALA A 93 -20.62 7.16 4.80
CA ALA A 93 -21.02 7.44 3.42
C ALA A 93 -22.54 7.36 3.19
N THR A 94 -23.22 6.41 3.85
CA THR A 94 -24.68 6.24 3.75
C THR A 94 -25.44 7.41 4.39
N ASP A 95 -24.87 8.00 5.44
CA ASP A 95 -25.50 9.12 6.18
C ASP A 95 -25.33 10.49 5.49
N GLN A 96 -24.69 10.55 4.31
CA GLN A 96 -24.50 11.80 3.59
C GLN A 96 -25.77 12.27 2.88
N SER A 97 -25.94 13.59 2.82
CA SER A 97 -26.98 14.21 1.97
C SER A 97 -26.67 14.02 0.48
N PRO A 98 -27.68 13.97 -0.40
CA PRO A 98 -27.46 13.87 -1.85
C PRO A 98 -26.49 14.95 -2.37
N GLY A 99 -25.57 14.55 -3.25
CA GLY A 99 -24.54 15.43 -3.82
C GLY A 99 -23.34 15.70 -2.89
N ARG A 100 -23.32 15.10 -1.69
CA ARG A 100 -22.16 15.09 -0.79
C ARG A 100 -21.49 13.73 -0.83
N TYR A 101 -20.17 13.71 -0.62
CA TYR A 101 -19.40 12.47 -0.63
C TYR A 101 -18.40 12.40 0.51
N VAL A 102 -17.97 11.17 0.79
CA VAL A 102 -16.95 10.82 1.77
C VAL A 102 -15.66 10.42 1.06
N ALA A 103 -14.51 10.74 1.65
CA ALA A 103 -13.22 10.19 1.25
C ALA A 103 -12.65 9.32 2.38
N PHE A 104 -12.15 8.14 2.05
CA PHE A 104 -11.35 7.31 2.95
C PHE A 104 -9.90 7.28 2.47
N ALA A 105 -9.00 7.83 3.30
CA ALA A 105 -7.59 8.02 2.98
C ALA A 105 -6.70 6.97 3.65
N SER A 106 -5.85 6.33 2.86
CA SER A 106 -4.81 5.39 3.31
C SER A 106 -3.43 5.80 2.80
N TYR A 107 -2.36 5.29 3.41
CA TYR A 107 -1.02 5.40 2.82
C TYR A 107 -0.94 4.67 1.47
N GLY A 108 0.00 5.08 0.62
CA GLY A 108 0.29 4.40 -0.64
C GLY A 108 -0.85 4.43 -1.63
N HIS A 109 -1.06 3.31 -2.34
CA HIS A 109 -2.14 3.10 -3.29
C HIS A 109 -3.35 2.47 -2.56
N PRO A 110 -4.58 2.98 -2.72
CA PRO A 110 -5.72 2.54 -1.89
C PRO A 110 -6.11 1.08 -2.12
N LEU A 111 -5.76 0.47 -3.24
CA LEU A 111 -6.06 -0.95 -3.53
C LEU A 111 -4.86 -1.91 -3.44
N ASN A 112 -3.66 -1.42 -3.08
CA ASN A 112 -2.47 -2.27 -2.99
C ASN A 112 -2.19 -2.62 -1.53
N LEU A 113 -2.44 -3.88 -1.14
CA LEU A 113 -2.25 -4.39 0.24
C LEU A 113 -3.15 -3.70 1.29
N VAL A 114 -4.39 -3.35 0.92
CA VAL A 114 -5.37 -2.71 1.82
C VAL A 114 -6.70 -3.46 1.74
N ASP A 115 -6.90 -4.44 2.61
CA ASP A 115 -8.07 -5.33 2.59
C ASP A 115 -9.38 -4.57 2.83
N SER A 116 -9.40 -3.64 3.77
CA SER A 116 -10.59 -2.84 4.10
C SER A 116 -11.13 -2.07 2.88
N ASN A 117 -10.27 -1.60 1.98
CA ASN A 117 -10.68 -0.93 0.75
C ASN A 117 -11.34 -1.88 -0.25
N TRP A 118 -10.85 -3.13 -0.34
CA TRP A 118 -11.51 -4.16 -1.14
C TRP A 118 -12.87 -4.55 -0.56
N ASP A 119 -12.95 -4.69 0.77
CA ASP A 119 -14.22 -4.98 1.46
C ASP A 119 -15.25 -3.87 1.22
N ILE A 120 -14.83 -2.60 1.33
CA ILE A 120 -15.67 -1.44 1.03
C ILE A 120 -16.18 -1.49 -0.42
N LEU A 121 -15.31 -1.73 -1.40
CA LEU A 121 -15.73 -1.81 -2.81
C LEU A 121 -16.73 -2.95 -3.03
N SER A 122 -16.53 -4.09 -2.37
CA SER A 122 -17.42 -5.25 -2.49
C SER A 122 -18.80 -5.01 -1.88
N GLN A 123 -18.87 -4.25 -0.78
CA GLN A 123 -20.08 -4.00 -0.02
C GLN A 123 -20.82 -2.72 -0.43
N ALA A 124 -20.14 -1.74 -1.05
CA ALA A 124 -20.73 -0.44 -1.38
C ALA A 124 -22.07 -0.54 -2.13
N ARG A 125 -22.17 -1.46 -3.10
CA ARG A 125 -23.40 -1.65 -3.89
C ARG A 125 -24.60 -2.12 -3.05
N SER A 126 -24.39 -3.00 -2.07
CA SER A 126 -25.49 -3.44 -1.19
C SER A 126 -25.93 -2.34 -0.23
N HIS A 127 -25.10 -1.32 -0.03
CA HIS A 127 -25.42 -0.09 0.70
C HIS A 127 -26.00 1.01 -0.20
N GLY A 128 -26.21 0.75 -1.50
CA GLY A 128 -26.70 1.76 -2.45
C GLY A 128 -25.68 2.85 -2.78
N LEU A 129 -24.40 2.64 -2.48
CA LEU A 129 -23.32 3.60 -2.69
C LEU A 129 -22.56 3.36 -4.00
N ARG A 130 -22.16 4.44 -4.65
CA ARG A 130 -21.15 4.45 -5.72
C ARG A 130 -19.78 4.67 -5.07
N ALA A 131 -19.01 3.60 -4.90
CA ALA A 131 -17.63 3.70 -4.43
C ALA A 131 -16.64 3.73 -5.60
N LYS A 132 -15.64 4.60 -5.52
CA LYS A 132 -14.58 4.76 -6.54
C LYS A 132 -13.21 4.82 -5.87
N ALA A 133 -12.28 3.97 -6.31
CA ALA A 133 -10.88 4.08 -5.91
C ALA A 133 -10.11 4.96 -6.91
N ILE A 134 -9.25 5.82 -6.38
CA ILE A 134 -8.41 6.72 -7.17
C ILE A 134 -6.99 6.18 -7.19
N ALA A 135 -6.39 6.12 -8.39
CA ALA A 135 -5.02 5.68 -8.54
C ALA A 135 -4.07 6.62 -7.78
N ALA A 136 -3.06 6.03 -7.13
CA ALA A 136 -2.05 6.76 -6.37
C ALA A 136 -0.73 5.99 -6.37
N THR A 137 0.37 6.65 -6.01
CA THR A 137 1.70 6.04 -5.94
C THR A 137 1.74 4.95 -4.85
N SER A 138 2.17 3.75 -5.20
CA SER A 138 2.34 2.65 -4.26
C SER A 138 3.78 2.55 -3.74
N PHE A 139 4.03 1.65 -2.80
CA PHE A 139 5.40 1.34 -2.37
C PHE A 139 6.25 0.77 -3.51
N VAL A 140 5.65 0.08 -4.49
CA VAL A 140 6.39 -0.47 -5.64
C VAL A 140 7.02 0.66 -6.43
N ASP A 141 6.23 1.71 -6.71
CA ASP A 141 6.69 2.89 -7.45
C ASP A 141 7.82 3.61 -6.71
N GLN A 142 7.72 3.73 -5.39
CA GLN A 142 8.75 4.38 -4.58
C GLN A 142 10.04 3.54 -4.50
N VAL A 143 9.93 2.21 -4.43
CA VAL A 143 11.09 1.31 -4.45
C VAL A 143 11.88 1.43 -5.75
N LEU A 144 11.23 1.75 -6.88
CA LEU A 144 11.94 2.04 -8.15
C LEU A 144 12.92 3.21 -7.99
N VAL A 145 12.49 4.24 -7.27
CA VAL A 145 13.27 5.45 -7.02
C VAL A 145 14.36 5.17 -5.98
N ASP A 146 13.98 4.57 -4.85
CA ASP A 146 14.86 4.38 -3.71
C ASP A 146 16.01 3.39 -3.98
N LEU A 147 15.79 2.38 -4.83
CA LEU A 147 16.82 1.41 -5.19
C LEU A 147 17.62 1.81 -6.43
N GLU A 148 17.20 2.86 -7.14
CA GLU A 148 17.78 3.30 -8.43
C GLU A 148 18.00 2.13 -9.40
N HIS A 149 17.06 1.18 -9.39
CA HIS A 149 17.19 -0.10 -10.06
C HIS A 149 16.24 -0.21 -11.26
N ARG A 150 16.64 -0.97 -12.28
CA ARG A 150 15.85 -1.13 -13.51
C ARG A 150 14.86 -2.28 -13.40
N PHE A 151 13.60 -1.95 -13.17
CA PHE A 151 12.51 -2.91 -13.12
C PHE A 151 11.76 -3.07 -14.46
N ASP A 152 12.14 -2.31 -15.47
CA ASP A 152 11.45 -2.25 -16.77
C ASP A 152 11.67 -3.49 -17.66
N ARG A 153 12.64 -4.34 -17.29
CA ARG A 153 12.88 -5.64 -17.94
C ARG A 153 12.03 -6.77 -17.35
N GLY A 154 11.50 -6.57 -16.15
CA GLY A 154 10.71 -7.56 -15.44
C GLY A 154 10.84 -7.39 -13.93
N LEU A 155 9.73 -7.59 -13.23
CA LEU A 155 9.65 -7.62 -11.78
C LEU A 155 8.63 -8.68 -11.36
N GLN A 156 9.06 -9.58 -10.48
CA GLN A 156 8.17 -10.52 -9.80
C GLN A 156 7.85 -9.94 -8.44
N ALA A 157 6.59 -9.55 -8.19
CA ALA A 157 6.20 -8.91 -6.93
C ALA A 157 5.10 -9.73 -6.23
N TYR A 158 5.32 -10.06 -4.95
CA TYR A 158 4.37 -10.85 -4.16
C TYR A 158 4.29 -10.35 -2.71
N GLU A 159 3.18 -10.64 -2.05
CA GLU A 159 3.12 -10.60 -0.58
C GLU A 159 3.85 -11.82 -0.01
N ALA A 160 4.62 -11.63 1.06
CA ALA A 160 5.55 -12.63 1.58
C ALA A 160 4.87 -13.93 2.07
N ASN A 161 3.73 -13.84 2.75
CA ASN A 161 2.98 -15.03 3.19
C ASN A 161 2.40 -15.78 1.98
N PHE A 162 1.80 -15.07 1.02
CA PHE A 162 1.29 -15.66 -0.22
C PHE A 162 2.40 -16.39 -0.98
N PHE A 163 3.57 -15.76 -1.13
CA PHE A 163 4.74 -16.34 -1.79
C PHE A 163 5.10 -17.71 -1.19
N MET A 164 5.12 -17.80 0.14
CA MET A 164 5.46 -19.03 0.87
C MET A 164 4.33 -20.05 0.87
N GLU A 165 3.10 -19.65 1.16
CA GLU A 165 1.93 -20.53 1.25
C GLU A 165 1.59 -21.16 -0.11
N ARG A 166 1.71 -20.39 -1.19
CA ARG A 166 1.47 -20.89 -2.55
C ARG A 166 2.68 -21.56 -3.18
N LYS A 167 3.83 -21.56 -2.49
CA LYS A 167 5.10 -22.10 -3.00
C LYS A 167 5.38 -21.57 -4.41
N VAL A 168 5.26 -20.26 -4.58
CA VAL A 168 5.38 -19.63 -5.89
C VAL A 168 6.73 -20.02 -6.52
N GLU A 169 6.67 -20.48 -7.77
CA GLU A 169 7.86 -20.68 -8.59
C GLU A 169 8.23 -19.32 -9.21
N VAL A 170 9.52 -18.97 -9.10
CA VAL A 170 10.05 -17.71 -9.63
C VAL A 170 11.17 -18.01 -10.60
N ASP A 171 11.33 -17.14 -11.60
CA ASP A 171 12.51 -17.13 -12.46
C ASP A 171 13.64 -16.36 -11.75
N PRO A 172 14.74 -17.02 -11.33
CA PRO A 172 15.81 -16.35 -10.59
C PRO A 172 16.57 -15.30 -11.41
N ARG A 173 16.33 -15.23 -12.73
CA ARG A 173 16.95 -14.22 -13.60
C ARG A 173 16.24 -12.86 -13.49
N ILE A 174 14.99 -12.84 -13.03
CA ILE A 174 14.16 -11.64 -12.90
C ILE A 174 14.13 -11.21 -11.42
N ALA A 175 14.25 -9.91 -11.16
CA ALA A 175 14.21 -9.39 -9.81
C ALA A 175 12.90 -9.73 -9.07
N LEU A 176 13.01 -9.94 -7.77
CA LEU A 176 11.92 -10.31 -6.87
C LEU A 176 11.72 -9.24 -5.80
N LEU A 177 10.49 -8.77 -5.63
CA LEU A 177 10.07 -7.86 -4.57
C LEU A 177 9.02 -8.53 -3.68
N LEU A 178 9.33 -8.67 -2.40
CA LEU A 178 8.42 -9.23 -1.40
C LEU A 178 7.94 -8.13 -0.45
N SER A 179 6.64 -7.92 -0.41
CA SER A 179 5.99 -6.98 0.51
C SER A 179 5.61 -7.64 1.83
N GLN A 180 5.31 -6.82 2.84
CA GLN A 180 4.84 -7.25 4.16
C GLN A 180 5.78 -8.21 4.91
N VAL A 181 7.08 -8.20 4.63
CA VAL A 181 8.06 -9.09 5.29
C VAL A 181 8.13 -8.88 6.81
N GLY A 182 7.85 -7.69 7.32
CA GLY A 182 7.73 -7.45 8.77
C GLY A 182 6.53 -8.15 9.44
N HIS A 183 5.50 -8.47 8.64
CA HIS A 183 4.33 -9.25 9.05
C HIS A 183 4.40 -10.70 8.58
N PHE A 184 5.57 -11.17 8.12
CA PHE A 184 5.68 -12.57 7.71
C PHE A 184 5.38 -13.52 8.89
N HIS A 185 4.59 -14.57 8.65
CA HIS A 185 4.16 -15.55 9.65
C HIS A 185 3.49 -14.95 10.89
N THR A 186 2.71 -13.88 10.73
CA THR A 186 1.79 -13.38 11.76
C THR A 186 0.36 -13.33 11.23
N LYS A 187 -0.60 -13.63 12.11
CA LYS A 187 -2.04 -13.46 11.85
C LYS A 187 -2.62 -12.29 12.64
N LYS A 188 -1.75 -11.50 13.28
CA LYS A 188 -2.09 -10.46 14.23
C LYS A 188 -1.53 -9.14 13.76
N LEU A 189 -2.28 -8.05 13.97
CA LEU A 189 -1.85 -6.71 13.57
C LEU A 189 -0.61 -6.27 14.33
N ARG A 190 -0.50 -6.65 15.61
CA ARG A 190 0.66 -6.38 16.43
C ARG A 190 1.38 -7.70 16.69
N THR A 191 2.63 -7.76 16.24
CA THR A 191 3.43 -8.98 16.40
C THR A 191 4.36 -8.85 17.59
N HIS A 192 4.28 -9.81 18.51
CA HIS A 192 5.12 -9.88 19.70
C HIS A 192 6.24 -10.93 19.60
N THR A 193 6.32 -11.66 18.48
CA THR A 193 7.30 -12.72 18.27
C THR A 193 8.53 -12.22 17.54
N ASN A 194 9.68 -12.84 17.85
CA ASN A 194 10.97 -12.49 17.28
C ASN A 194 10.95 -12.62 15.74
N ILE A 195 11.22 -11.51 15.04
CA ILE A 195 11.24 -11.43 13.58
C ILE A 195 12.23 -12.42 12.94
N VAL A 196 13.39 -12.66 13.56
CA VAL A 196 14.41 -13.58 13.05
C VAL A 196 13.87 -15.00 12.96
N SER A 197 13.18 -15.47 14.00
CA SER A 197 12.57 -16.80 14.00
C SER A 197 11.44 -16.90 12.98
N ARG A 198 10.62 -15.85 12.84
CA ARG A 198 9.54 -15.81 11.85
C ARG A 198 10.06 -15.86 10.42
N MET A 199 11.14 -15.12 10.13
CA MET A 199 11.73 -15.00 8.80
C MET A 199 12.54 -16.22 8.36
N HIS A 200 12.93 -17.11 9.28
CA HIS A 200 13.77 -18.27 8.96
C HIS A 200 13.25 -19.10 7.78
N PRO A 201 11.96 -19.51 7.70
CA PRO A 201 11.44 -20.26 6.57
C PRO A 201 11.56 -19.52 5.23
N LEU A 202 11.33 -18.20 5.23
CA LEU A 202 11.48 -17.38 4.03
C LEU A 202 12.95 -17.28 3.60
N MET A 203 13.88 -17.08 4.54
CA MET A 203 15.32 -17.08 4.25
C MET A 203 15.80 -18.41 3.68
N SER A 204 15.36 -19.54 4.27
CA SER A 204 15.68 -20.88 3.75
C SER A 204 15.16 -21.05 2.32
N ARG A 205 13.92 -20.64 2.05
CA ARG A 205 13.34 -20.71 0.71
C ARG A 205 14.11 -19.85 -0.30
N LEU A 206 14.53 -18.65 0.07
CA LEU A 206 15.35 -17.81 -0.80
C LEU A 206 16.72 -18.45 -1.07
N GLY A 207 17.34 -19.10 -0.08
CA GLY A 207 18.58 -19.86 -0.26
C GLY A 207 18.46 -21.11 -1.15
N GLU A 208 17.25 -21.67 -1.29
CA GLU A 208 16.98 -22.73 -2.29
C GLU A 208 16.86 -22.18 -3.71
N LEU A 209 16.38 -20.95 -3.84
CA LEU A 209 16.07 -20.32 -5.13
C LEU A 209 17.25 -19.56 -5.74
N TYR A 210 18.15 -19.06 -4.91
CA TYR A 210 19.21 -18.14 -5.30
C TYR A 210 20.57 -18.58 -4.73
N PRO A 211 21.68 -18.35 -5.46
CA PRO A 211 23.02 -18.58 -4.93
C PRO A 211 23.30 -17.68 -3.72
N SER A 212 24.20 -18.10 -2.83
CA SER A 212 24.54 -17.37 -1.59
C SER A 212 25.00 -15.94 -1.85
N GLU A 213 25.67 -15.70 -2.97
CA GLU A 213 26.25 -14.41 -3.34
C GLU A 213 25.20 -13.46 -3.96
N ARG A 214 23.97 -13.95 -4.20
CA ARG A 214 22.94 -13.13 -4.82
C ARG A 214 22.64 -11.91 -3.96
N ARG A 215 22.75 -10.72 -4.56
CA ARG A 215 22.46 -9.47 -3.87
C ARG A 215 20.98 -9.35 -3.52
N CYS A 216 20.72 -8.91 -2.30
CA CYS A 216 19.39 -8.58 -1.82
C CYS A 216 19.46 -7.39 -0.86
N CYS A 217 18.32 -6.76 -0.58
CA CYS A 217 18.24 -5.74 0.44
C CYS A 217 16.89 -5.72 1.13
N VAL A 218 16.91 -5.31 2.40
CA VAL A 218 15.72 -4.82 3.08
C VAL A 218 15.61 -3.33 2.79
N ILE A 219 14.42 -2.89 2.39
CA ILE A 219 14.13 -1.48 2.09
C ILE A 219 12.94 -1.01 2.91
N PHE A 220 13.08 0.16 3.53
CA PHE A 220 11.99 0.95 4.08
C PHE A 220 11.98 2.31 3.39
N SER A 221 10.99 2.51 2.51
CA SER A 221 10.80 3.75 1.79
C SER A 221 10.35 4.88 2.71
N SER A 222 10.72 6.11 2.36
CA SER A 222 10.29 7.28 3.11
C SER A 222 8.77 7.41 3.08
N TRP A 223 8.17 7.70 4.23
CA TRP A 223 6.75 8.01 4.34
C TRP A 223 6.50 9.48 4.67
N ARG A 224 7.58 10.28 4.80
CA ARG A 224 7.56 11.74 4.94
C ARG A 224 8.61 12.33 4.01
N SER A 225 8.38 13.56 3.56
CA SER A 225 9.29 14.25 2.63
C SER A 225 10.64 14.62 3.25
N ASP A 226 10.73 14.70 4.58
CA ASP A 226 11.95 14.97 5.34
C ASP A 226 12.72 13.70 5.73
N MET A 227 12.26 12.52 5.30
CA MET A 227 12.85 11.23 5.63
C MET A 227 13.59 10.65 4.42
N ALA A 228 14.82 10.20 4.63
CA ALA A 228 15.54 9.39 3.65
C ALA A 228 15.06 7.93 3.71
N PRO A 229 15.03 7.19 2.59
CA PRO A 229 14.78 5.76 2.63
C PRO A 229 15.92 5.02 3.34
N GLU A 230 15.59 3.94 4.04
CA GLU A 230 16.56 3.04 4.65
C GLU A 230 16.73 1.81 3.77
N VAL A 231 17.93 1.61 3.24
CA VAL A 231 18.26 0.47 2.36
C VAL A 231 19.48 -0.26 2.91
N ALA A 232 19.27 -1.50 3.35
CA ALA A 232 20.33 -2.36 3.86
C ALA A 232 20.63 -3.47 2.86
N TRP A 233 21.68 -3.28 2.05
CA TRP A 233 22.15 -4.28 1.09
C TRP A 233 22.98 -5.38 1.76
N THR A 234 22.81 -6.60 1.27
CA THR A 234 23.54 -7.79 1.68
C THR A 234 23.47 -8.85 0.56
N THR A 235 23.81 -10.10 0.89
CA THR A 235 23.62 -11.26 0.02
C THR A 235 22.64 -12.25 0.63
N ILE A 236 22.10 -13.17 -0.16
CA ILE A 236 21.22 -14.24 0.33
C ILE A 236 21.89 -15.07 1.45
N GLY A 237 23.20 -15.32 1.36
CA GLY A 237 23.95 -16.03 2.39
C GLY A 237 24.09 -15.25 3.71
N GLU A 238 24.01 -13.93 3.67
CA GLU A 238 24.22 -13.02 4.81
C GLU A 238 22.93 -12.30 5.24
N ILE A 239 21.78 -12.64 4.66
CA ILE A 239 20.51 -11.95 4.90
C ILE A 239 20.12 -11.92 6.39
N ALA A 240 20.46 -12.97 7.15
CA ALA A 240 20.21 -13.05 8.59
C ALA A 240 20.84 -11.89 9.39
N ALA A 241 21.92 -11.28 8.88
CA ALA A 241 22.60 -10.15 9.53
C ALA A 241 21.75 -8.87 9.57
N ILE A 242 20.77 -8.73 8.66
CA ILE A 242 19.92 -7.53 8.56
C ILE A 242 18.45 -7.80 8.90
N VAL A 243 18.07 -9.03 9.24
CA VAL A 243 16.67 -9.36 9.55
C VAL A 243 16.17 -8.66 10.81
N SER A 244 17.06 -8.38 11.77
CA SER A 244 16.68 -7.69 13.01
C SER A 244 16.23 -6.25 12.80
N SER A 245 16.58 -5.61 11.67
CA SER A 245 16.11 -4.27 11.33
C SER A 245 14.78 -4.28 10.56
N ILE A 246 14.24 -5.44 10.21
CA ILE A 246 12.95 -5.55 9.51
C ILE A 246 11.82 -5.18 10.48
N HIS A 247 11.01 -4.21 10.06
CA HIS A 247 9.74 -3.87 10.70
C HIS A 247 8.60 -3.85 9.66
N THR A 248 7.40 -3.49 10.11
CA THR A 248 6.14 -3.61 9.35
C THR A 248 6.08 -2.81 8.04
N GLY A 249 6.92 -1.78 7.90
CA GLY A 249 7.03 -0.95 6.69
C GLY A 249 8.05 -1.46 5.68
N CYS A 250 8.82 -2.50 6.02
CA CYS A 250 9.89 -3.01 5.16
C CYS A 250 9.35 -3.89 4.03
N SER A 251 10.02 -3.82 2.89
CA SER A 251 9.98 -4.80 1.81
C SER A 251 11.34 -5.47 1.65
N LEU A 252 11.37 -6.66 1.06
CA LEU A 252 12.61 -7.36 0.71
C LEU A 252 12.75 -7.41 -0.80
N PHE A 253 13.90 -7.00 -1.31
CA PHE A 253 14.24 -7.06 -2.73
C PHE A 253 15.38 -8.07 -2.94
N VAL A 254 15.27 -8.90 -3.98
CA VAL A 254 16.34 -9.79 -4.45
C VAL A 254 16.61 -9.44 -5.91
N ALA A 255 17.86 -9.12 -6.23
CA ALA A 255 18.26 -8.78 -7.60
C ALA A 255 18.06 -9.98 -8.54
N GLY A 256 17.80 -9.72 -9.82
CA GLY A 256 17.91 -10.67 -10.92
C GLY A 256 19.34 -10.80 -11.46
N ASP A 257 19.54 -11.64 -12.48
CA ASP A 257 20.83 -11.81 -13.14
C ASP A 257 21.16 -10.64 -14.08
N SER A 258 20.13 -9.96 -14.60
CA SER A 258 20.26 -8.82 -15.51
C SER A 258 20.83 -7.56 -14.86
N ASP A 259 21.12 -7.63 -13.56
CA ASP A 259 21.32 -6.48 -12.69
C ASP A 259 22.76 -6.34 -12.21
N VAL A 260 23.66 -7.18 -12.75
CA VAL A 260 25.11 -7.22 -12.45
C VAL A 260 25.89 -6.29 -13.41
N HIS A 261 25.26 -5.29 -14.01
CA HIS A 261 25.87 -4.38 -15.00
C HIS A 261 25.62 -2.91 -14.68
#